data_AF-W1Y703-F1
#
_entry.id   AF-W1Y703-F1
#
_cell.length_a   1.000
_cell.length_b   1.000
_cell.length_c   1.000
_cell.angle_alpha   90.00
_cell.angle_beta   90.00
_cell.angle_gamma   90.00
#
_symmetry.space_group_name_H-M   'P 1'
#
loop_
_entity.id
_entity.type
_entity.pdbx_description
1 polymer ?
#
loop_
_entity_poly.entity_id
_entity_poly.type
_entity_poly.pdbx_seq_one_letter_code
_entity_poly.pdbx_strand_id
1 'polypeptide(L)' 'MIRKVEMADVEVLAKIAKQTFRETFAHDNTEEQLQEYFEEAYSLRVLSTELENPESETYFIMHEEERAGFLKVNWG' A
#
# COMPACT_ATOMS: atom_id res chain seq x y z
N MET A 1 -17.09 -1.50 2.60
CA MET A 1 -16.79 -0.76 3.85
C MET A 1 -15.44 -0.08 3.72
N ILE A 2 -15.26 1.13 4.23
CA ILE A 2 -13.95 1.80 4.28
C ILE A 2 -13.48 1.80 5.73
N ARG A 3 -12.22 1.44 5.99
CA ARG A 3 -11.62 1.52 7.32
C ARG A 3 -10.21 2.09 7.25
N LYS A 4 -9.80 2.84 8.28
CA LYS A 4 -8.43 3.33 8.42
C LYS A 4 -7.48 2.14 8.60
N VAL A 5 -6.30 2.23 8.01
CA VAL A 5 -5.20 1.26 8.19
C VAL A 5 -4.51 1.56 9.51
N GLU A 6 -4.30 0.52 10.31
CA GLU A 6 -3.55 0.61 11.57
C GLU A 6 -2.16 0.01 11.43
N MET A 7 -1.27 0.27 12.39
CA MET A 7 0.10 -0.25 12.34
C MET A 7 0.14 -1.79 12.28
N ALA A 8 -0.83 -2.46 12.92
CA ALA A 8 -0.96 -3.92 12.88
C ALA A 8 -1.26 -4.46 11.46
N ASP A 9 -1.72 -3.61 10.55
CA ASP A 9 -2.04 -3.97 9.17
C ASP A 9 -0.89 -3.71 8.19
N VAL A 10 0.28 -3.23 8.64
CA VAL A 10 1.36 -2.80 7.73
C VAL A 10 1.80 -3.89 6.74
N GLU A 11 1.85 -5.14 7.16
CA GLU A 11 2.17 -6.27 6.28
C GLU A 11 1.07 -6.52 5.24
N VAL A 12 -0.18 -6.36 5.64
CA VAL A 12 -1.34 -6.49 4.76
C VAL A 12 -1.34 -5.35 3.73
N LEU A 13 -1.05 -4.12 4.17
CA LEU A 13 -0.91 -2.96 3.30
C LEU A 13 0.20 -3.18 2.27
N ALA A 14 1.38 -3.65 2.71
CA ALA A 14 2.49 -3.95 1.83
C ALA A 14 2.11 -5.00 0.78
N LYS A 15 1.38 -6.05 1.17
CA LYS A 15 0.94 -7.11 0.26
C LYS A 15 0.00 -6.59 -0.82
N ILE A 16 -1.07 -5.87 -0.42
CA ILE A 16 -2.04 -5.37 -1.40
C ILE A 16 -1.43 -4.31 -2.30
N ALA A 17 -0.59 -3.40 -1.77
CA ALA A 17 0.07 -2.36 -2.56
C ALA A 17 1.01 -2.95 -3.63
N LYS A 18 1.84 -3.94 -3.26
CA LYS A 18 2.71 -4.64 -4.22
C LYS A 18 1.90 -5.40 -5.27
N GLN A 19 0.83 -6.09 -4.85
CA GLN A 19 -0.03 -6.83 -5.76
C GLN A 19 -0.71 -5.89 -6.78
N THR A 20 -1.40 -4.85 -6.33
CA THR A 20 -2.12 -3.93 -7.22
C THR A 20 -1.16 -3.17 -8.14
N PHE A 21 0.02 -2.81 -7.65
CA PHE A 21 1.04 -2.16 -8.47
C PHE A 21 1.60 -3.10 -9.54
N ARG A 22 1.91 -4.34 -9.17
CA ARG A 22 2.33 -5.38 -10.13
C ARG A 22 1.26 -5.60 -11.20
N GLU A 23 0.01 -5.81 -10.82
CA GLU A 23 -1.09 -6.02 -11.77
C GLU A 23 -1.27 -4.85 -12.74
N THR A 24 -0.97 -3.63 -12.30
CA THR A 24 -1.08 -2.42 -13.13
C THR A 24 0.14 -2.23 -14.05
N PHE A 25 1.35 -2.49 -13.57
CA PHE A 25 2.60 -2.05 -14.22
C PHE A 25 3.50 -3.18 -14.73
N ALA A 26 3.22 -4.45 -14.44
CA ALA A 26 4.07 -5.58 -14.87
C ALA A 26 4.07 -5.81 -16.38
N HIS A 27 3.11 -5.27 -17.12
CA HIS A 27 3.11 -5.34 -18.58
C HIS A 27 4.14 -4.42 -19.24
N ASP A 28 4.53 -3.35 -18.54
CA ASP A 28 5.43 -2.31 -19.06
C ASP A 28 6.81 -2.28 -18.37
N ASN A 29 7.03 -3.12 -17.35
CA ASN A 29 8.24 -3.12 -16.52
C ASN A 29 8.77 -4.54 -16.30
N THR A 30 10.09 -4.66 -16.09
CA THR A 30 10.71 -5.95 -15.72
C THR A 30 10.49 -6.28 -14.24
N GLU A 31 10.71 -7.53 -13.87
CA GLU A 31 10.61 -7.97 -12.48
C GLU A 31 11.57 -7.22 -11.56
N GLU A 32 12.79 -6.93 -12.04
CA GLU A 32 13.80 -6.18 -11.29
C GLU A 32 13.33 -4.74 -11.01
N GLN A 33 12.77 -4.05 -12.01
CA GLN A 33 12.27 -2.68 -11.85
C GLN A 33 11.11 -2.61 -10.84
N LEU A 34 10.21 -3.60 -10.88
CA LEU A 34 9.13 -3.70 -9.89
C LEU A 34 9.67 -3.96 -8.50
N GLN A 35 10.66 -4.86 -8.37
CA GLN A 35 11.24 -5.22 -7.09
C GLN A 35 12.00 -4.04 -6.45
N GLU A 36 12.77 -3.29 -7.24
CA GLU A 36 13.42 -2.05 -6.80
C GLU A 36 12.38 -1.06 -6.27
N TYR A 37 11.29 -0.83 -7.03
CA TYR A 37 10.20 0.03 -6.58
C TYR A 37 9.54 -0.46 -5.29
N PHE A 38 9.34 -1.78 -5.14
CA PHE A 38 8.73 -2.36 -3.95
C PHE A 38 9.59 -2.23 -2.70
N GLU A 39 10.91 -2.22 -2.84
CA GLU A 39 11.83 -2.00 -1.72
C GLU A 39 11.87 -0.53 -1.31
N GLU A 40 11.83 0.38 -2.28
CA GLU A 40 11.85 1.82 -2.04
C GLU A 40 10.52 2.36 -1.51
N ALA A 41 9.38 1.94 -2.06
CA ALA A 41 8.07 2.51 -1.75
C ALA A 41 7.22 1.65 -0.79
N TYR A 42 7.32 0.32 -0.87
CA TYR A 42 6.44 -0.62 -0.14
C TYR A 42 7.17 -1.54 0.82
N SER A 43 8.37 -1.15 1.28
CA SER A 43 9.01 -1.82 2.41
C SER A 43 8.26 -1.52 3.71
N LEU A 44 8.28 -2.48 4.64
CA LEU A 44 7.60 -2.32 5.93
C LEU A 44 8.07 -1.07 6.67
N ARG A 45 9.38 -0.77 6.61
CA ARG A 45 9.96 0.44 7.20
C ARG A 45 9.30 1.71 6.66
N VAL A 46 9.19 1.83 5.33
CA VAL A 46 8.62 3.01 4.68
C VAL A 46 7.13 3.15 5.02
N LEU A 47 6.37 2.07 4.86
CA LEU A 47 4.94 2.07 5.15
C LEU A 47 4.63 2.35 6.62
N SER A 48 5.44 1.83 7.56
CA SER A 48 5.31 2.18 8.98
C SER A 48 5.52 3.67 9.21
N THR A 49 6.57 4.27 8.64
CA THR A 49 6.80 5.72 8.73
C THR A 49 5.66 6.53 8.13
N GLU A 50 5.06 6.08 7.02
CA GLU A 50 3.90 6.75 6.43
C GLU A 50 2.65 6.66 7.30
N LEU A 51 2.43 5.54 7.99
CA LEU A 51 1.30 5.37 8.91
C LEU A 51 1.46 6.18 10.21
N GLU A 52 2.68 6.57 10.58
CA GLU A 52 2.97 7.44 11.71
C GLU A 52 2.88 8.94 11.36
N ASN A 53 2.85 9.28 10.07
CA ASN A 53 2.80 10.66 9.63
C ASN A 53 1.44 11.30 9.98
N PRO A 54 1.38 12.36 10.81
CA PRO A 54 0.13 13.03 11.18
C PRO A 54 -0.56 13.76 10.02
N GLU A 55 0.15 13.99 8.92
CA GLU A 55 -0.32 14.66 7.69
C GLU A 55 -0.68 13.69 6.57
N SER A 56 -0.75 12.39 6.88
CA SER A 56 -1.12 11.34 5.93
C SER A 56 -2.04 10.32 6.58
N GLU A 57 -2.99 9.82 5.80
CA GLU A 57 -3.81 8.68 6.19
C GLU A 57 -3.95 7.68 5.05
N THR A 58 -3.96 6.42 5.44
CA THR A 58 -4.23 5.30 4.53
C THR A 58 -5.47 4.56 4.99
N TYR A 59 -6.30 4.16 4.03
CA TYR A 59 -7.57 3.48 4.23
C TYR A 59 -7.63 2.21 3.39
N PHE A 60 -8.19 1.12 3.93
CA PHE A 60 -8.62 -0.01 3.13
C PHE A 60 -10.05 0.16 2.66
N ILE A 61 -10.28 -0.29 1.42
CA ILE A 61 -11.60 -0.47 0.84
C ILE A 61 -11.90 -1.96 0.87
N MET A 62 -12.96 -2.34 1.58
CA MET A 62 -13.46 -3.71 1.69
C MET A 62 -14.69 -3.86 0.80
N HIS A 63 -14.71 -4.90 -0.04
CA HIS A 63 -15.91 -5.37 -0.74
C HIS A 63 -16.30 -6.72 -0.14
N GLU A 64 -17.47 -6.79 0.49
CA GLU A 64 -17.85 -7.92 1.35
C GLU A 64 -16.77 -8.18 2.44
N GLU A 65 -16.18 -9.37 2.46
CA GLU A 65 -15.12 -9.77 3.39
C GLU A 65 -13.70 -9.60 2.79
N GLU A 66 -13.59 -9.15 1.53
CA GLU A 66 -12.32 -9.03 0.82
C GLU A 66 -11.80 -7.59 0.78
N ARG A 67 -10.47 -7.46 0.87
CA ARG A 67 -9.77 -6.18 0.68
C ARG A 67 -9.69 -5.91 -0.82
N ALA A 68 -10.53 -4.99 -1.30
CA ALA A 68 -10.63 -4.62 -2.71
C ALA A 68 -9.58 -3.56 -3.13
N GLY A 69 -9.00 -2.84 -2.17
CA GLY A 69 -7.98 -1.84 -2.46
C GLY A 69 -7.60 -1.00 -1.25
N PHE A 70 -6.79 0.03 -1.48
CA PHE A 70 -6.46 1.03 -0.48
C PHE A 70 -6.45 2.43 -1.08
N LEU A 71 -6.62 3.43 -0.23
CA LEU A 71 -6.54 4.86 -0.57
C LEU A 71 -5.57 5.52 0.39
N LYS A 72 -4.60 6.26 -0.14
CA LYS A 72 -3.72 7.13 0.63
C LYS A 72 -4.09 8.59 0.35
N VAL A 73 -4.24 9.38 1.40
CA VAL A 73 -4.49 10.82 1.35
C VAL A 73 -3.41 11.53 2.16
N ASN A 74 -2.98 12.69 1.68
CA ASN A 74 -2.04 13.55 2.40
C ASN A 74 -2.64 14.96 2.45
N TRP A 75 -2.34 15.73 3.48
CA TRP A 75 -2.78 17.12 3.62
C TRP A 75 -1.71 17.97 4.33
N GLY A 76 -1.75 19.27 4.11
CA GLY A 76 -0.75 20.24 4.58
C GLY A 76 -0.55 21.35 3.55
#